data_AF-K0Q3U8-F1
#
_entry.id   AF-K0Q3U8-F1
#
_cell.length_a   1.000
_cell.length_b   1.000
_cell.length_c   1.000
_cell.angle_alpha   90.00
_cell.angle_beta   90.00
_cell.angle_gamma   90.00
#
_symmetry.space_group_name_H-M   'P 1'
#
loop_
_entity.id
_entity.type
_entity.pdbx_description
1 polymer ?
#
loop_
_entity_poly.entity_id
_entity_poly.type
_entity_poly.pdbx_seq_one_letter_code
_entity_poly.pdbx_strand_id
1 'polypeptide(L)'
;MMTTIDHDLLIATLDRLKLTAIRDQLDTLLDEAARSKMTLREALAFLVSREIARRDERRISMSSKLAQFPFVRELDGFDFEAQPSVDRGQIRELSTCRIRLE
;
A
#
# COMPACT_ATOMS: atom_id res chain seq x y z
N MET A 1 -32.19 -20.28 -3.52
CA MET A 1 -32.20 -19.13 -2.60
C MET A 1 -30.94 -18.32 -2.83
N MET A 2 -31.01 -17.20 -3.54
CA MET A 2 -29.93 -16.20 -3.53
C MET A 2 -30.09 -15.44 -2.22
N THR A 3 -29.21 -15.69 -1.26
CA THR A 3 -29.10 -14.83 -0.07
C THR A 3 -28.74 -13.43 -0.55
N THR A 4 -29.69 -12.51 -0.48
CA THR A 4 -29.42 -11.09 -0.62
C THR A 4 -28.45 -10.74 0.52
N ILE A 5 -27.18 -10.55 0.18
CA ILE A 5 -26.21 -10.07 1.17
C ILE A 5 -26.63 -8.66 1.52
N ASP A 6 -27.02 -8.45 2.77
CA ASP A 6 -27.32 -7.14 3.31
C ASP A 6 -26.05 -6.28 3.27
N HIS A 7 -26.14 -5.07 2.70
CA HIS A 7 -25.04 -4.13 2.57
C HIS A 7 -24.44 -3.79 3.94
N ASP A 8 -25.29 -3.59 4.95
CA ASP A 8 -24.83 -3.23 6.30
C ASP A 8 -24.07 -4.39 6.96
N LEU A 9 -24.53 -5.63 6.74
CA LEU A 9 -23.84 -6.83 7.20
C LEU A 9 -22.48 -7.00 6.50
N LEU A 10 -22.40 -6.67 5.21
CA LEU A 10 -21.16 -6.71 4.45
C LEU A 10 -20.16 -5.67 4.97
N ILE A 11 -20.61 -4.42 5.20
CA ILE A 11 -19.77 -3.37 5.78
C ILE A 11 -19.27 -3.78 7.17
N ALA A 12 -20.14 -4.35 8.03
CA ALA A 12 -19.76 -4.82 9.36
C ALA A 12 -18.73 -5.96 9.32
N THR A 13 -18.86 -6.91 8.38
CA THR A 13 -17.88 -8.00 8.22
C THR A 13 -16.55 -7.52 7.65
N LEU A 14 -16.56 -6.58 6.70
CA LEU A 14 -15.35 -5.92 6.20
C LEU A 14 -14.62 -5.15 7.31
N ASP A 15 -15.35 -4.46 8.19
CA ASP A 15 -14.75 -3.78 9.35
C ASP A 15 -14.14 -4.75 10.36
N ARG A 16 -14.81 -5.88 10.61
CA ARG A 16 -14.29 -6.95 11.49
C ARG A 16 -12.97 -7.52 10.96
N LEU A 17 -12.86 -7.69 9.64
CA LEU A 17 -11.64 -8.15 8.97
C LEU A 17 -10.60 -7.04 8.76
N LYS A 18 -10.91 -5.81 9.16
CA LYS A 18 -10.08 -4.62 8.95
C LYS A 18 -9.72 -4.42 7.47
N LEU A 19 -10.68 -4.67 6.59
CA LEU A 19 -10.60 -4.43 5.14
C LEU A 19 -11.05 -3.00 4.85
N THR A 20 -10.29 -2.03 5.36
CA THR A 20 -10.71 -0.63 5.42
C THR A 20 -10.78 0.05 4.05
N ALA A 21 -9.90 -0.29 3.11
CA ALA A 21 -9.93 0.26 1.76
C ALA A 21 -11.19 -0.20 1.04
N ILE A 22 -11.46 -1.50 1.11
CA ILE A 22 -12.62 -2.11 0.47
C ILE A 22 -13.90 -1.56 1.09
N ARG A 23 -13.99 -1.50 2.43
CA ARG A 23 -15.15 -0.94 3.13
C ARG A 23 -15.43 0.51 2.73
N ASP A 24 -14.40 1.36 2.71
CA ASP A 24 -14.56 2.79 2.46
C ASP A 24 -14.89 3.11 0.99
N GLN A 25 -14.59 2.20 0.06
CA GLN A 25 -14.72 2.42 -1.38
C GLN A 25 -15.54 1.33 -2.08
N LEU A 26 -16.34 0.56 -1.33
CA LEU A 26 -16.95 -0.68 -1.80
C LEU A 26 -17.75 -0.45 -3.09
N ASP A 27 -18.67 0.50 -3.08
CA ASP A 27 -19.55 0.77 -4.22
C ASP A 27 -18.74 1.23 -5.45
N THR A 28 -17.76 2.11 -5.24
CA THR A 28 -16.87 2.59 -6.31
C THR A 28 -16.07 1.45 -6.94
N LEU A 29 -15.51 0.55 -6.12
CA LEU A 29 -14.70 -0.57 -6.60
C LEU A 29 -15.56 -1.61 -7.34
N LEU A 30 -16.80 -1.82 -6.89
CA LEU A 30 -17.75 -2.70 -7.57
C LEU A 30 -18.22 -2.11 -8.89
N ASP A 31 -18.51 -0.81 -8.93
CA ASP A 31 -18.84 -0.09 -10.17
C ASP A 31 -17.68 -0.14 -11.18
N GLU A 32 -16.44 0.04 -10.73
CA GLU A 32 -15.25 -0.06 -11.57
C GLU A 32 -15.05 -1.47 -12.13
N ALA A 33 -15.25 -2.50 -11.29
CA ALA A 33 -15.18 -3.89 -11.72
C ALA A 33 -16.28 -4.22 -12.75
N ALA A 34 -17.50 -3.71 -12.54
CA ALA A 34 -18.62 -3.89 -13.46
C ALA A 34 -18.38 -3.18 -14.81
N ARG A 35 -17.92 -1.92 -14.78
CA ARG A 35 -17.57 -1.14 -15.98
C ARG A 35 -16.46 -1.80 -16.79
N SER A 36 -15.47 -2.35 -16.10
CA SER A 36 -14.33 -3.04 -16.71
C SER A 36 -14.66 -4.48 -17.13
N LYS A 37 -15.90 -4.93 -16.91
CA LYS A 37 -16.38 -6.30 -17.21
C LYS A 37 -15.47 -7.38 -16.62
N MET A 38 -14.93 -7.12 -15.43
CA MET A 38 -14.06 -8.07 -14.74
C MET A 38 -14.84 -9.34 -14.41
N THR A 39 -14.20 -10.48 -14.58
CA THR A 39 -14.67 -11.73 -13.98
C THR A 39 -14.68 -11.61 -12.46
N LEU A 40 -15.47 -12.44 -11.78
CA LEU A 40 -15.49 -12.50 -10.30
C LEU A 40 -14.09 -12.65 -9.69
N ARG A 41 -13.21 -13.42 -10.33
CA ARG A 41 -11.83 -13.63 -9.86
C ARG A 41 -10.99 -12.36 -10.01
N GLU A 42 -11.11 -11.66 -11.13
CA GLU A 42 -10.41 -10.40 -11.38
C GLU A 42 -10.90 -9.29 -10.44
N ALA A 43 -12.22 -9.19 -10.24
CA ALA A 43 -12.80 -8.24 -9.31
C ALA A 43 -12.27 -8.50 -7.88
N LEU A 44 -12.30 -9.75 -7.40
CA LEU A 44 -11.77 -10.08 -6.08
C LEU A 44 -10.28 -9.73 -5.96
N ALA A 45 -9.48 -10.07 -6.97
CA ALA A 45 -8.05 -9.72 -6.99
C ALA A 45 -7.82 -8.20 -6.98
N PHE A 46 -8.66 -7.44 -7.69
CA PHE A 46 -8.64 -5.98 -7.72
C PHE A 46 -8.96 -5.37 -6.35
N LEU A 47 -10.06 -5.80 -5.71
CA LEU A 47 -10.43 -5.33 -4.36
C LEU A 47 -9.32 -5.63 -3.34
N VAL A 48 -8.77 -6.84 -3.37
CA VAL A 48 -7.68 -7.24 -2.45
C VAL A 48 -6.42 -6.42 -2.70
N SER A 49 -6.08 -6.14 -3.96
CA SER A 49 -4.90 -5.32 -4.31
C SER A 49 -5.03 -3.89 -3.78
N ARG A 50 -6.23 -3.30 -3.83
CA ARG A 50 -6.51 -1.97 -3.24
C ARG A 50 -6.35 -1.98 -1.73
N GLU A 51 -6.78 -3.04 -1.05
CA GLU A 51 -6.59 -3.18 0.39
C GLU A 51 -5.10 -3.28 0.76
N ILE A 52 -4.32 -4.08 0.02
CA ILE A 52 -2.89 -4.24 0.25
C ILE A 52 -2.18 -2.89 0.09
N ALA A 53 -2.46 -2.16 -0.99
CA ALA A 53 -1.85 -0.84 -1.23
C ALA A 53 -2.10 0.12 -0.06
N ARG A 54 -3.34 0.21 0.44
CA ARG A 54 -3.67 1.10 1.57
C ARG A 54 -3.01 0.65 2.88
N ARG A 55 -2.84 -0.65 3.10
CA ARG A 55 -2.09 -1.18 4.25
C ARG A 55 -0.62 -0.84 4.18
N ASP A 56 0.00 -0.93 3.00
CA ASP A 56 1.39 -0.56 2.80
C ASP A 56 1.62 0.95 2.99
N GLU A 57 0.75 1.80 2.43
CA GLU A 57 0.78 3.24 2.67
C GLU A 57 0.69 3.57 4.17
N ARG A 58 -0.24 2.92 4.88
CA ARG A 58 -0.40 3.12 6.32
C ARG A 58 0.83 2.63 7.09
N ARG A 59 1.41 1.49 6.70
CA ARG A 59 2.63 0.96 7.32
C ARG A 59 3.80 1.92 7.14
N ILE A 60 4.02 2.41 5.93
CA ILE A 60 5.08 3.39 5.63
C ILE A 60 4.85 4.67 6.45
N SER A 61 3.64 5.23 6.42
CA SER A 61 3.30 6.44 7.17
C SER A 61 3.53 6.27 8.68
N MET A 62 3.12 5.14 9.25
CA MET A 62 3.30 4.86 10.67
C MET A 62 4.78 4.68 11.04
N SER A 63 5.55 3.95 10.23
CA SER A 63 6.99 3.80 10.43
C SER A 63 7.71 5.15 10.39
N SER A 64 7.37 6.03 9.43
CA SER A 64 7.93 7.38 9.36
C SER A 64 7.56 8.23 10.58
N LYS A 65 6.30 8.16 11.06
CA LYS A 65 5.87 8.87 12.27
C LYS A 65 6.57 8.38 13.53
N LEU A 66 6.73 7.05 13.66
CA LEU A 66 7.38 6.44 14.83
C LEU A 66 8.86 6.77 14.90
N ALA A 67 9.53 6.91 13.76
CA ALA A 67 10.94 7.26 13.70
C ALA A 67 11.26 8.67 14.22
N GLN A 68 10.26 9.53 14.44
CA GLN A 68 10.38 10.89 15.00
C GLN A 68 11.53 11.69 14.37
N PHE A 69 11.77 11.50 13.07
CA PHE A 69 12.83 12.22 12.39
C PHE A 69 12.53 13.73 12.46
N PRO A 70 13.50 14.56 12.88
CA PRO A 70 13.28 15.99 13.03
C PRO A 70 13.00 16.67 11.68
N PHE A 71 13.43 16.06 10.57
CA PHE A 71 13.16 16.49 9.21
C PHE A 71 13.01 15.28 8.29
N VAL A 72 12.14 15.38 7.28
CA VAL A 72 12.14 14.44 6.15
C VAL A 72 13.27 14.85 5.21
N ARG A 73 14.20 13.93 4.97
CA ARG A 73 15.32 14.09 4.02
C ARG A 73 15.40 12.84 3.17
N GLU A 74 15.37 13.03 1.86
CA GLU A 74 15.56 11.97 0.87
C GLU A 74 17.03 11.89 0.45
N LEU A 75 17.45 10.74 -0.07
CA LEU A 75 18.83 10.52 -0.51
C LEU A 75 19.26 11.50 -1.61
N ASP A 76 18.33 11.96 -2.46
CA ASP A 76 18.59 12.94 -3.52
C ASP A 76 19.07 14.29 -2.98
N GLY A 77 18.74 14.62 -1.73
CA GLY A 77 19.19 15.83 -1.05
C GLY A 77 20.46 15.66 -0.23
N PHE A 78 21.12 14.50 -0.27
CA PHE A 78 22.33 14.25 0.50
C PHE A 78 23.57 14.83 -0.21
N ASP A 79 24.29 15.71 0.49
CA ASP A 79 25.55 16.26 0.01
C ASP A 79 26.70 15.26 0.23
N PHE A 80 26.99 14.46 -0.78
CA PHE A 80 28.09 13.50 -0.77
C PHE A 80 29.48 14.16 -0.85
N GLU A 81 29.58 15.43 -1.27
CA GLU A 81 30.86 16.14 -1.24
C GLU A 81 31.24 16.52 0.20
N ALA A 82 30.24 16.77 1.06
CA ALA A 82 30.45 16.99 2.48
C ALA A 82 30.90 15.73 3.25
N GLN A 83 30.71 14.53 2.68
CA GLN A 83 31.15 13.26 3.26
C GLN A 83 31.79 12.35 2.19
N PRO A 84 33.06 12.60 1.85
CA PRO A 84 33.75 11.89 0.76
C PRO A 84 34.09 10.43 1.06
N SER A 85 33.92 9.96 2.31
CA SER A 85 34.14 8.55 2.65
C SER A 85 32.98 7.62 2.25
N VAL A 86 31.85 8.18 1.83
CA VAL A 86 30.65 7.42 1.44
C VAL A 86 30.60 7.28 -0.08
N ASP A 87 30.62 6.04 -0.57
CA ASP A 87 30.50 5.76 -2.00
C ASP A 87 29.05 5.92 -2.48
N ARG A 88 28.86 6.87 -3.42
CA ARG A 88 27.54 7.15 -4.01
C ARG A 88 26.95 5.94 -4.72
N GLY A 89 27.78 5.13 -5.38
CA GLY A 89 27.35 3.95 -6.12
C GLY A 89 26.78 2.88 -5.21
N GLN A 90 27.46 2.60 -4.10
CA GLN A 90 27.04 1.66 -3.08
C GLN A 90 25.74 2.11 -2.40
N ILE A 91 25.61 3.39 -2.04
CA ILE A 91 24.36 3.92 -1.46
C ILE A 91 23.20 3.78 -2.44
N ARG A 92 23.42 4.07 -3.73
CA ARG A 92 22.39 3.92 -4.77
C ARG A 92 22.01 2.46 -5.00
N GLU A 93 22.96 1.53 -4.90
CA GLU A 93 22.66 0.11 -4.98
C GLU A 93 21.80 -0.33 -3.79
N LEU A 94 22.21 0.02 -2.57
CA LEU A 94 21.47 -0.30 -1.34
C LEU A 94 20.07 0.32 -1.31
N SER A 95 19.90 1.53 -1.85
CA SER A 95 18.59 2.19 -1.91
C SER A 95 17.58 1.46 -2.78
N THR A 96 18.02 0.57 -3.68
CA THR A 96 17.11 -0.29 -4.45
C THR A 96 16.55 -1.46 -3.63
N CYS A 97 17.03 -1.66 -2.39
CA CYS A 97 16.68 -2.78 -1.52
C CYS A 97 16.88 -4.17 -2.17
N ARG A 98 17.64 -4.27 -3.27
CA ARG A 98 18.12 -5.55 -3.81
C ARG A 98 19.34 -5.96 -3.01
N ILE A 99 19.13 -6.76 -1.97
CA ILE A 99 20.23 -7.44 -1.29
C ILE A 99 20.80 -8.46 -2.30
N ARG A 100 22.05 -8.28 -2.71
CA ARG A 100 22.77 -9.31 -3.45
C ARG A 100 23.04 -10.44 -2.45
N LEU A 101 22.32 -11.55 -2.60
CA LEU A 101 22.66 -12.78 -1.90
C LEU A 101 23.87 -13.35 -2.64
N GLU A 102 25.04 -13.19 -2.05
CA GLU A 102 26.28 -13.88 -2.43
C GLU A 102 26.51 -15.03 -1.45
#